data_AF-A0A355HD25-F1
#
_entry.id   AF-A0A355HD25-F1
#
_cell.length_a   1.000
_cell.length_b   1.000
_cell.length_c   1.000
_cell.angle_alpha   90.00
_cell.angle_beta   90.00
_cell.angle_gamma   90.00
#
_symmetry.space_group_name_H-M   'P 1'
#
loop_
_entity.id
_entity.type
_entity.pdbx_description
1 polymer ?
#
loop_
_entity_poly.entity_id
_entity_poly.type
_entity_poly.pdbx_seq_one_letter_code
_entity_poly.pdbx_strand_id
1 'polypeptide(L)' 'MISSNLLVGVFMPVKLVVYQLVGEDLIHISFLKPTAFARLFKSKDMTDVAIKLENDLHEVLEEIVF' A
#
# COMPACT_ATOMS: atom_id res chain seq x y z
N MET A 1 -6.21 0.60 12.40
CA MET A 1 -6.86 1.31 11.28
C MET A 1 -8.38 1.14 11.30
N ILE A 2 -8.94 -0.06 11.12
CA ILE A 2 -10.41 -0.27 11.17
C ILE A 2 -11.01 0.19 12.51
N SER A 3 -10.33 -0.10 13.62
CA SER A 3 -10.70 0.37 14.96
C SER A 3 -10.67 1.89 15.12
N SER A 4 -9.92 2.60 14.27
CA SER A 4 -9.78 4.07 14.31
C SER A 4 -10.81 4.74 13.41
N ASN A 5 -11.14 4.15 12.25
CA ASN A 5 -12.18 4.63 11.36
C ASN A 5 -12.68 3.49 10.45
N LEU A 6 -13.94 3.11 10.56
CA LEU A 6 -14.55 2.03 9.77
C LEU A 6 -14.53 2.32 8.26
N LEU A 7 -14.55 3.59 7.84
CA LEU A 7 -14.52 3.98 6.43
C LEU A 7 -13.21 3.59 5.74
N VAL A 8 -12.14 3.31 6.49
CA VAL A 8 -10.90 2.77 5.94
C VAL A 8 -11.11 1.41 5.28
N GLY A 9 -12.18 0.68 5.65
CA GLY A 9 -12.54 -0.61 5.06
C GLY A 9 -12.72 -0.56 3.54
N VAL A 10 -13.04 0.59 2.96
CA VAL A 10 -13.16 0.78 1.50
C VAL A 10 -11.81 0.61 0.78
N PHE A 11 -10.71 0.90 1.48
CA PHE A 11 -9.34 0.79 0.98
C PHE A 11 -8.66 -0.50 1.44
N MET A 12 -9.40 -1.42 2.07
CA MET A 12 -8.90 -2.69 2.55
C MET A 12 -9.55 -3.88 1.82
N PRO A 13 -8.81 -4.98 1.59
CA PRO A 13 -7.38 -5.14 1.85
C PRO A 13 -6.52 -4.28 0.89
N VAL A 14 -5.24 -4.10 1.23
CA VAL A 14 -4.28 -3.46 0.32
C VAL A 14 -4.21 -4.29 -0.97
N LYS A 15 -4.32 -3.62 -2.11
CA LYS A 15 -4.26 -4.27 -3.42
C LYS A 15 -2.86 -4.13 -3.99
N LEU A 16 -2.27 -5.26 -4.33
CA LEU A 16 -1.02 -5.40 -5.08
C LEU A 16 -1.36 -5.76 -6.52
N VAL A 17 -0.63 -5.19 -7.47
CA VAL A 17 -0.74 -5.48 -8.89
C VAL A 17 0.62 -5.98 -9.36
N VAL A 18 0.66 -7.21 -9.86
CA VAL A 18 1.85 -7.81 -10.48
C VAL A 18 1.61 -7.84 -11.98
N TYR A 19 2.54 -7.29 -12.75
CA TYR A 19 2.41 -7.19 -14.20
C TYR A 19 3.77 -7.17 -14.89
N GLN A 20 3.77 -7.51 -16.18
CA GLN A 20 4.94 -7.41 -17.05
C GLN A 20 4.55 -6.55 -18.25
N LEU A 21 5.41 -5.59 -18.61
CA LEU A 21 5.18 -4.74 -19.77
C LEU A 21 5.54 -5.50 -21.05
N VAL A 22 4.81 -5.20 -22.14
CA VAL A 22 5.05 -5.83 -23.44
C VAL A 22 6.43 -5.41 -23.94
N GLY A 23 7.31 -6.39 -24.19
CA GLY A 23 8.67 -6.17 -24.66
C GLY A 23 9.71 -5.96 -23.56
N GLU A 24 9.33 -6.15 -22.29
CA GLU A 24 10.25 -6.13 -21.15
C GLU A 24 10.29 -7.51 -20.50
N ASP A 25 11.46 -7.94 -20.00
CA ASP A 25 11.64 -9.22 -19.29
C ASP A 25 11.59 -9.05 -17.75
N LEU A 26 11.20 -7.86 -17.28
CA LEU A 26 11.12 -7.51 -15.88
C LEU A 26 9.67 -7.62 -15.37
N ILE A 27 9.49 -8.26 -14.22
CA ILE A 27 8.22 -8.29 -13.49
C ILE A 27 8.14 -7.07 -12.59
N HIS A 28 7.05 -6.31 -12.72
CA HIS A 28 6.75 -5.14 -11.90
C HIS A 28 5.72 -5.52 -10.84
N ILE A 29 5.93 -5.04 -9.62
CA ILE A 29 4.91 -5.04 -8.57
C ILE A 29 4.59 -3.60 -8.19
N SER A 30 3.31 -3.25 -8.13
CA SER A 30 2.83 -1.95 -7.70
C SER A 30 1.71 -2.08 -6.68
N PHE A 31 1.59 -1.10 -5.79
CA PHE A 31 0.50 -1.01 -4.83
C PHE A 31 0.00 0.42 -4.70
N LEU A 32 -1.25 0.56 -4.25
CA LEU A 32 -1.80 1.88 -3.91
C LEU A 32 -1.17 2.36 -2.60
N LYS A 33 -0.44 3.47 -2.66
CA LYS A 33 0.22 4.08 -1.49
C LYS A 33 -0.76 4.26 -0.32
N PRO A 34 -0.53 3.61 0.83
CA PRO A 34 -1.37 3.77 2.01
C PRO A 34 -1.52 5.22 2.47
N THR A 35 -0.43 5.99 2.38
CA THR A 35 -0.43 7.41 2.73
C THR A 35 -1.35 8.26 1.85
N ALA A 36 -1.57 7.85 0.59
CA ALA A 36 -2.42 8.59 -0.35
C ALA A 36 -3.89 8.59 0.09
N PHE A 37 -4.43 7.45 0.52
CA PHE A 37 -5.81 7.41 1.03
C PHE A 37 -5.90 7.84 2.49
N ALA A 38 -4.86 7.69 3.31
CA ALA A 38 -4.85 8.18 4.69
C ALA A 38 -5.12 9.69 4.77
N ARG A 39 -4.64 10.46 3.78
CA ARG A 39 -4.92 11.90 3.64
C ARG A 39 -6.42 12.24 3.58
N LEU A 40 -7.26 11.34 3.09
CA LEU A 40 -8.71 11.54 3.02
C LEU A 40 -9.37 11.62 4.40
N PHE A 41 -8.77 10.99 5.40
CA PHE A 41 -9.32 10.90 6.76
C PHE A 41 -8.87 12.04 7.68
N LYS A 42 -7.92 12.88 7.25
CA LYS A 42 -7.37 14.03 8.00
C LYS A 42 -7.00 13.69 9.46
N SER A 43 -6.59 12.45 9.71
CA SER A 43 -6.24 11.94 11.04
C SER A 43 -4.74 11.68 11.10
N LYS A 44 -4.09 12.25 12.12
CA LYS A 44 -2.66 12.03 12.38
C LYS A 44 -2.40 10.55 12.68
N ASP A 45 -3.19 9.94 13.56
CA ASP A 45 -3.05 8.53 13.92
C ASP A 45 -3.21 7.61 12.70
N MET A 46 -4.15 7.90 11.80
CA MET A 46 -4.29 7.13 10.56
C MET A 46 -3.12 7.34 9.61
N THR A 47 -2.57 8.54 9.56
CA THR A 47 -1.39 8.85 8.75
C THR A 47 -0.17 8.07 9.26
N ASP A 48 0.04 8.05 10.57
CA ASP A 48 1.16 7.33 11.20
C ASP A 48 1.07 5.82 10.95
N VAL A 49 -0.14 5.23 11.03
CA VAL A 49 -0.33 3.82 10.69
C VAL A 49 -0.15 3.55 9.19
N ALA A 50 -0.60 4.45 8.33
CA ALA A 50 -0.42 4.32 6.89
C ALA A 50 1.05 4.42 6.47
N ILE A 51 1.85 5.27 7.11
CA ILE A 51 3.30 5.35 6.88
C ILE A 51 3.97 4.02 7.22
N LYS A 52 3.64 3.43 8.38
CA LYS A 52 4.17 2.11 8.76
C LYS A 52 3.81 1.04 7.73
N LEU A 53 2.54 0.98 7.33
CA LEU A 53 2.09 0.03 6.32
C LEU A 53 2.77 0.23 4.95
N GLU A 54 3.04 1.47 4.55
CA GLU A 54 3.75 1.76 3.31
C GLU A 54 5.21 1.28 3.38
N ASN A 55 5.89 1.47 4.51
CA ASN A 55 7.23 0.96 4.74
C ASN A 55 7.27 -0.58 4.75
N ASP A 56 6.34 -1.23 5.46
CA ASP A 56 6.23 -2.69 5.50
C ASP A 56 6.04 -3.27 4.08
N LEU A 57 5.24 -2.61 3.23
CA LEU A 57 5.07 -3.02 1.83
C LEU A 57 6.35 -2.84 1.03
N HIS A 58 7.11 -1.77 1.25
CA HIS A 58 8.39 -1.55 0.58
C HIS A 58 9.44 -2.60 1.01
N GLU A 59 9.52 -2.93 2.29
CA GLU A 59 10.41 -3.99 2.80
C GLU A 59 10.09 -5.34 2.15
N VAL A 60 8.80 -5.71 2.08
CA VAL A 60 8.39 -6.95 1.39
C VAL A 60 8.78 -6.94 -0.09
N LEU A 61 8.68 -5.79 -0.77
CA LEU A 61 9.11 -5.69 -2.17
C LEU A 61 10.62 -5.86 -2.34
N GLU A 62 11.43 -5.40 -1.37
CA GLU A 62 12.90 -5.59 -1.39
C GLU A 62 13.29 -7.06 -1.15
N GLU A 63 12.50 -7.80 -0.37
CA GLU A 63 12.73 -9.23 -0.12
C GLU A 63 12.32 -10.14 -1.27
N ILE A 64 11.48 -9.67 -2.19
CA ILE A 64 11.05 -10.47 -3.34
C ILE A 64 12.18 -10.52 -4.36
N VAL A 65 12.91 -11.62 -4.34
CA VAL A 65 13.86 -11.99 -5.39
C VAL A 65 13.10 -12.69 -6.51
N PHE A 66 13.03 -12.05 -7.68
CA PHE A 66 12.53 -12.64 -8.93
C PHE A 66 13.67 -13.27 -9.74
#